data_AF-W2NYR9-F1
#
_entry.id   AF-W2NYR9-F1
#
_cell.length_a   1.000
_cell.length_b   1.000
_cell.length_c   1.000
_cell.angle_alpha   90.00
_cell.angle_beta   90.00
_cell.angle_gamma   90.00
#
_symmetry.space_group_name_H-M   'P 1'
#
loop_
_entity.id
_entity.type
_entity.pdbx_description
1 polymer ?
#
loop_
_entity_poly.entity_id
_entity_poly.type
_entity_poly.pdbx_seq_one_letter_code
_entity_poly.pdbx_strand_id
1 'polypeptide(L)'
;MTVSSNYSTYKHNVSWEEDHAYVQVMRVGETAYFSGQLAHEGEKPVGEGDFGAQCDATFVNLDKCLAEIGASRNQVVHSEVLVVDLAKNMEVMGTKHKQFFGSHRPACTVWGVTELYLPYQLVEIKLTVRLDLLEDHKTIMNGMPWEEEFGYGQIVACGSTVEVWASLTTMTKASRRVATTLTHSVSRPSRTLTSVWRKLAPRATRSSIRR
;
A
#
# COMPACT_ATOMS: atom_id res chain seq x y z
N MET A 1 -17.65 -30.59 15.09
CA MET A 1 -17.46 -29.96 13.77
C MET A 1 -16.14 -29.22 13.84
N THR A 2 -15.08 -29.76 13.25
CA THR A 2 -13.80 -29.08 13.17
C THR A 2 -13.99 -27.91 12.21
N VAL A 3 -13.98 -26.68 12.72
CA VAL A 3 -13.90 -25.51 11.85
C VAL A 3 -12.53 -25.61 11.20
N SER A 4 -12.48 -26.04 9.93
CA SER A 4 -11.28 -25.90 9.11
C SER A 4 -10.88 -24.44 9.25
N SER A 5 -9.66 -24.18 9.73
CA SER A 5 -9.15 -22.82 9.83
C SER A 5 -9.20 -22.20 8.44
N ASN A 6 -10.09 -21.22 8.24
CA ASN A 6 -10.21 -20.44 6.99
C ASN A 6 -9.05 -19.46 6.82
N TYR A 7 -7.85 -19.86 7.22
CA TYR A 7 -6.65 -19.06 7.11
C TYR A 7 -5.45 -19.90 6.71
N SER A 8 -4.49 -19.27 6.05
CA SER A 8 -3.17 -19.83 5.76
C SER A 8 -2.10 -18.78 6.03
N THR A 9 -0.88 -19.24 6.29
CA THR A 9 0.26 -18.37 6.60
C THR A 9 1.45 -18.68 5.72
N TYR A 10 2.28 -17.67 5.46
CA TYR A 10 3.57 -17.82 4.80
C TYR A 10 4.69 -17.20 5.62
N LYS A 11 5.86 -17.81 5.55
CA LYS A 11 7.12 -17.39 6.18
C LYS A 11 8.24 -17.50 5.16
N HIS A 12 9.20 -16.57 5.20
CA HIS A 12 10.45 -16.69 4.44
C HIS A 12 11.39 -17.75 5.03
N ASN A 13 11.10 -18.24 6.25
CA ASN A 13 11.94 -19.15 7.05
C ASN A 13 13.27 -18.50 7.45
N VAL A 14 13.16 -17.26 7.93
CA VAL A 14 14.25 -16.49 8.53
C VAL A 14 14.10 -16.49 10.05
N SER A 15 15.21 -16.51 10.75
CA SER A 15 15.31 -16.70 12.21
C SER A 15 14.37 -15.78 12.99
N TRP A 16 14.32 -14.52 12.61
CA TRP A 16 13.56 -13.48 13.30
C TRP A 16 12.03 -13.64 13.22
N GLU A 17 11.49 -14.47 12.33
CA GLU A 17 10.04 -14.75 12.29
C GLU A 17 9.57 -15.53 13.51
N GLU A 18 10.40 -16.47 13.98
CA GLU A 18 10.15 -17.20 15.22
C GLU A 18 10.49 -16.33 16.43
N ASP A 19 11.64 -15.62 16.40
CA ASP A 19 12.08 -14.80 17.54
C ASP A 19 11.11 -13.66 17.88
N HIS A 20 10.41 -13.12 16.88
CA HIS A 20 9.47 -12.00 17.04
C HIS A 20 8.01 -12.39 16.80
N ALA A 21 7.71 -13.69 16.67
CA ALA A 21 6.36 -14.26 16.60
C ALA A 21 5.45 -13.63 15.52
N TYR A 22 5.92 -13.56 14.27
CA TYR A 22 5.10 -13.10 13.14
C TYR A 22 5.25 -13.97 11.88
N VAL A 23 4.37 -13.73 10.91
CA VAL A 23 4.36 -14.37 9.59
C VAL A 23 4.45 -13.30 8.51
N GLN A 24 4.98 -13.63 7.34
CA GLN A 24 5.09 -12.68 6.22
C GLN A 24 3.75 -12.41 5.58
N VAL A 25 2.91 -13.45 5.50
CA VAL A 25 1.54 -13.31 5.01
C VAL A 25 0.60 -14.08 5.92
N MET A 26 -0.53 -13.47 6.26
CA MET A 26 -1.69 -14.11 6.86
C MET A 26 -2.87 -13.93 5.90
N ARG A 27 -3.32 -15.02 5.27
CA ARG A 27 -4.54 -15.05 4.47
C ARG A 27 -5.71 -15.45 5.34
N VAL A 28 -6.81 -14.71 5.31
CA VAL A 28 -8.08 -15.06 5.97
C VAL A 28 -9.20 -14.93 4.94
N GLY A 29 -9.77 -16.06 4.50
CA GLY A 29 -10.71 -16.08 3.38
C GLY A 29 -10.09 -15.53 2.09
N GLU A 30 -10.68 -14.49 1.51
CA GLU A 30 -10.22 -13.84 0.27
C GLU A 30 -9.30 -12.62 0.50
N THR A 31 -9.00 -12.29 1.75
CA THR A 31 -8.09 -11.18 2.07
C THR A 31 -6.77 -11.74 2.59
N ALA A 32 -5.66 -11.21 2.08
CA ALA A 32 -4.33 -11.50 2.60
C ALA A 32 -3.66 -10.22 3.12
N TYR A 33 -3.13 -10.32 4.34
CA TYR A 33 -2.42 -9.26 5.04
C TYR A 33 -0.94 -9.58 5.05
N PHE A 34 -0.13 -8.66 4.52
CA PHE A 34 1.31 -8.82 4.47
C PHE A 34 1.92 -8.10 5.68
N SER A 35 2.97 -8.68 6.23
CA SER A 35 3.89 -7.95 7.08
C SER A 35 4.77 -7.03 6.23
N GLY A 36 5.39 -6.04 6.86
CA GLY A 36 6.34 -5.16 6.19
C GLY A 36 7.50 -5.96 5.58
N GLN A 37 7.64 -5.88 4.27
CA GLN A 37 8.79 -6.44 3.56
C GLN A 37 9.91 -5.41 3.52
N LEU A 38 11.13 -5.92 3.60
CA LEU A 38 12.36 -5.13 3.59
C LEU A 38 13.45 -5.84 2.77
N ALA A 39 14.58 -5.16 2.60
CA ALA A 39 15.68 -5.59 1.74
C ALA A 39 16.58 -6.65 2.38
N HIS A 40 16.31 -7.92 2.09
CA HIS A 40 17.13 -9.04 2.52
C HIS A 40 17.10 -10.23 1.54
N GLU A 41 18.14 -11.05 1.58
CA GLU A 41 18.21 -12.37 0.93
C GLU A 41 18.52 -13.44 1.99
N GLY A 42 17.51 -14.22 2.37
CA GLY A 42 17.58 -15.06 3.56
C GLY A 42 17.89 -14.20 4.78
N GLU A 43 18.91 -14.56 5.55
CA GLU A 43 19.36 -13.81 6.73
C GLU A 43 20.18 -12.55 6.40
N LYS A 44 20.53 -12.31 5.14
CA LYS A 44 21.52 -11.27 4.78
C LYS A 44 20.86 -9.96 4.35
N PRO A 45 21.32 -8.80 4.84
CA PRO A 45 20.87 -7.51 4.34
C PRO A 45 21.29 -7.31 2.88
N VAL A 46 20.49 -6.56 2.11
CA VAL A 46 20.82 -6.16 0.74
C VAL A 46 20.80 -4.64 0.62
N GLY A 47 21.79 -4.05 -0.06
CA GLY A 47 21.76 -2.63 -0.42
C GLY A 47 21.99 -1.66 0.74
N GLU A 48 22.87 -1.96 1.69
CA GLU A 48 23.22 -1.02 2.76
C GLU A 48 23.66 0.34 2.17
N GLY A 49 22.99 1.41 2.59
CA GLY A 49 23.22 2.77 2.06
C GLY A 49 22.67 3.04 0.65
N ASP A 50 22.14 2.04 -0.06
CA ASP A 50 21.57 2.15 -1.39
C ASP A 50 20.04 1.95 -1.37
N PHE A 51 19.31 3.07 -1.35
CA PHE A 51 17.85 3.07 -1.35
C PHE A 51 17.22 2.38 -2.57
N GLY A 52 17.84 2.50 -3.75
CA GLY A 52 17.34 1.89 -4.97
C GLY A 52 17.45 0.38 -4.93
N ALA A 53 18.61 -0.14 -4.52
CA ALA A 53 18.83 -1.56 -4.32
C ALA A 53 17.92 -2.15 -3.23
N GLN A 54 17.68 -1.39 -2.15
CA GLN A 54 16.74 -1.82 -1.11
C GLN A 54 15.30 -1.89 -1.61
N CYS A 55 14.85 -0.92 -2.42
CA CYS A 55 13.54 -0.99 -3.08
C CYS A 55 13.42 -2.27 -3.91
N ASP A 56 14.41 -2.56 -4.76
CA ASP A 56 14.39 -3.73 -5.64
C ASP A 56 14.31 -5.04 -4.85
N ALA A 57 15.14 -5.20 -3.81
CA ALA A 57 15.11 -6.38 -2.96
C ALA A 57 13.79 -6.52 -2.18
N THR A 58 13.24 -5.41 -1.70
CA THR A 58 11.94 -5.38 -1.01
C THR A 58 10.81 -5.84 -1.93
N PHE A 59 10.79 -5.35 -3.18
CA PHE A 59 9.80 -5.78 -4.16
C PHE A 59 9.96 -7.25 -4.58
N VAL A 60 11.19 -7.77 -4.66
CA VAL A 60 11.44 -9.21 -4.87
C VAL A 60 10.85 -10.03 -3.72
N ASN A 61 10.98 -9.59 -2.47
CA ASN A 61 10.41 -10.30 -1.32
C ASN A 61 8.87 -10.23 -1.31
N LEU A 62 8.29 -9.11 -1.74
CA LEU A 62 6.84 -9.00 -1.97
C LEU A 62 6.34 -9.96 -3.06
N ASP A 63 7.07 -10.11 -4.17
CA ASP A 63 6.71 -11.06 -5.23
C ASP A 63 6.72 -12.51 -4.73
N LYS A 64 7.71 -12.89 -3.91
CA LYS A 64 7.74 -14.24 -3.28
C LYS A 64 6.49 -14.47 -2.43
N CYS A 65 6.14 -13.49 -1.60
CA CYS A 65 4.94 -13.55 -0.76
C CYS A 65 3.65 -13.65 -1.57
N LEU A 66 3.53 -12.87 -2.67
CA LEU A 66 2.39 -12.93 -3.59
C LEU A 66 2.29 -14.29 -4.28
N ALA A 67 3.42 -14.81 -4.77
CA ALA A 67 3.48 -16.10 -5.45
C ALA A 67 3.05 -17.25 -4.54
N GLU A 68 3.45 -17.26 -3.27
CA GLU A 68 3.05 -18.30 -2.32
C GLU A 68 1.53 -18.39 -2.16
N ILE A 69 0.86 -17.24 -2.09
CA ILE A 69 -0.61 -17.22 -1.93
C ILE A 69 -1.36 -17.31 -3.26
N GLY A 70 -0.65 -17.50 -4.38
CA GLY A 70 -1.22 -17.56 -5.72
C GLY A 70 -1.85 -16.24 -6.18
N ALA A 71 -1.37 -15.10 -5.66
CA ALA A 71 -1.85 -13.77 -6.02
C ALA A 71 -0.91 -13.08 -7.02
N SER A 72 -1.47 -12.18 -7.80
CA SER A 72 -0.74 -11.27 -8.68
C SER A 72 -0.65 -9.87 -8.08
N ARG A 73 0.26 -9.05 -8.59
CA ARG A 73 0.37 -7.63 -8.21
C ARG A 73 -0.92 -6.85 -8.49
N ASN A 74 -1.72 -7.28 -9.47
CA ASN A 74 -3.00 -6.66 -9.83
C ASN A 74 -4.10 -6.89 -8.79
N GLN A 75 -3.90 -7.82 -7.85
CA GLN A 75 -4.82 -8.11 -6.74
C GLN A 75 -4.47 -7.33 -5.46
N VAL A 76 -3.41 -6.53 -5.50
CA VAL A 76 -3.04 -5.62 -4.41
C VAL A 76 -4.03 -4.48 -4.40
N VAL A 77 -4.74 -4.31 -3.28
CA VAL A 77 -5.71 -3.22 -3.11
C VAL A 77 -5.13 -2.03 -2.36
N HIS A 78 -4.07 -2.26 -1.57
CA HIS A 78 -3.41 -1.21 -0.80
C HIS A 78 -1.92 -1.48 -0.60
N SER A 79 -1.12 -0.43 -0.71
CA SER A 79 0.32 -0.38 -0.48
C SER A 79 0.66 0.68 0.56
N GLU A 80 1.35 0.27 1.62
CA GLU A 80 1.82 1.11 2.72
C GLU A 80 3.35 1.16 2.66
N VAL A 81 3.91 2.35 2.52
CA VAL A 81 5.35 2.55 2.31
C VAL A 81 5.93 3.43 3.41
N LEU A 82 6.90 2.92 4.14
CA LEU A 82 7.66 3.65 5.16
C LEU A 82 9.06 3.93 4.60
N VAL A 83 9.50 5.19 4.64
CA VAL A 83 10.77 5.63 4.04
C VAL A 83 11.57 6.48 5.02
N VAL A 84 12.83 6.09 5.25
CA VAL A 84 13.82 6.94 5.92
C VAL A 84 14.32 7.99 4.94
N ASP A 85 14.49 9.24 5.38
CA ASP A 85 14.90 10.37 4.53
C ASP A 85 14.02 10.55 3.28
N LEU A 86 12.69 10.46 3.45
CA LEU A 86 11.72 10.52 2.34
C LEU A 86 11.96 11.69 1.37
N ALA A 87 12.27 12.88 1.86
CA ALA A 87 12.52 14.04 0.99
C ALA A 87 13.65 13.81 -0.04
N LYS A 88 14.65 12.99 0.31
CA LYS A 88 15.76 12.59 -0.57
C LYS A 88 15.36 11.42 -1.49
N ASN A 89 14.54 10.51 -0.99
CA ASN A 89 14.27 9.21 -1.61
C ASN A 89 12.95 9.14 -2.40
N MET A 90 12.12 10.19 -2.35
CA MET A 90 10.76 10.21 -2.90
C MET A 90 10.69 9.88 -4.40
N GLU A 91 11.56 10.48 -5.22
CA GLU A 91 11.56 10.25 -6.68
C GLU A 91 11.90 8.80 -7.04
N VAL A 92 12.92 8.24 -6.36
CA VAL A 92 13.31 6.84 -6.52
C VAL A 92 12.18 5.92 -6.08
N MET A 93 11.55 6.20 -4.93
CA MET A 93 10.45 5.40 -4.41
C MET A 93 9.27 5.38 -5.39
N GLY A 94 8.86 6.55 -5.88
CA GLY A 94 7.76 6.67 -6.84
C GLY A 94 8.04 5.93 -8.15
N THR A 95 9.27 6.04 -8.66
CA THR A 95 9.71 5.33 -9.88
C THR A 95 9.64 3.81 -9.69
N LYS A 96 10.20 3.30 -8.59
CA LYS A 96 10.24 1.86 -8.29
C LYS A 96 8.84 1.30 -8.01
N HIS A 97 8.00 2.03 -7.28
CA HIS A 97 6.61 1.67 -7.02
C HIS A 97 5.81 1.53 -8.33
N LYS A 98 5.93 2.52 -9.24
CA LYS A 98 5.28 2.47 -10.55
C LYS A 98 5.79 1.33 -11.42
N GLN A 99 7.11 1.04 -11.38
CA GLN A 99 7.68 -0.11 -12.08
C GLN A 99 7.13 -1.44 -11.56
N PHE A 100 6.96 -1.58 -10.24
CA PHE A 100 6.41 -2.78 -9.64
C PHE A 100 4.94 -3.03 -10.06
N PHE A 101 4.08 -2.01 -9.98
CA PHE A 101 2.66 -2.16 -10.29
C PHE A 101 2.30 -2.03 -11.78
N GLY A 102 3.18 -1.46 -12.61
CA GLY A 102 2.93 -1.30 -14.04
C GLY A 102 1.71 -0.41 -14.32
N SER A 103 0.67 -0.96 -14.96
CA SER A 103 -0.60 -0.26 -15.22
C SER A 103 -1.58 -0.32 -14.04
N HIS A 104 -1.38 -1.23 -13.07
CA HIS A 104 -2.24 -1.37 -11.91
C HIS A 104 -2.09 -0.18 -10.96
N ARG A 105 -3.16 0.17 -10.25
CA ARG A 105 -3.22 1.35 -9.36
C ARG A 105 -3.86 0.95 -8.02
N PRO A 106 -3.08 0.40 -7.08
CA PRO A 106 -3.57 0.16 -5.72
C PRO A 106 -3.77 1.49 -5.00
N ALA A 107 -4.53 1.47 -3.90
CA ALA A 107 -4.39 2.53 -2.92
C ALA A 107 -2.96 2.62 -2.40
N CYS A 108 -2.44 3.81 -2.11
CA CYS A 108 -1.09 3.95 -1.59
C CYS A 108 -0.98 5.05 -0.53
N THR A 109 -0.20 4.78 0.50
CA THR A 109 0.28 5.78 1.45
C THR A 109 1.78 5.68 1.63
N VAL A 110 2.47 6.83 1.59
CA VAL A 110 3.91 6.93 1.85
C VAL A 110 4.15 7.83 3.08
N TRP A 111 4.89 7.33 4.05
CA TRP A 111 5.29 8.07 5.24
C TRP A 111 6.82 8.24 5.30
N GLY A 112 7.25 9.44 5.67
CA GLY A 112 8.62 9.67 6.12
C GLY A 112 8.74 9.30 7.59
N VAL A 113 9.67 8.40 7.91
CA VAL A 113 9.97 7.95 9.28
C VAL A 113 11.40 8.30 9.67
N THR A 114 11.67 8.33 10.97
CA THR A 114 13.01 8.62 11.50
C THR A 114 13.94 7.41 11.43
N GLU A 115 13.39 6.21 11.62
CA GLU A 115 14.11 4.94 11.62
C GLU A 115 13.15 3.79 11.34
N LEU A 116 13.71 2.63 11.00
CA LEU A 116 13.02 1.35 10.80
C LEU A 116 13.64 0.30 11.73
N TYR A 117 13.12 -0.93 11.70
CA TYR A 117 13.52 -1.98 12.65
C TYR A 117 15.02 -2.27 12.61
N LEU A 118 15.61 -2.35 11.41
CA LEU A 118 17.03 -2.61 11.24
C LEU A 118 17.81 -1.30 10.97
N PRO A 119 18.99 -1.09 11.58
CA PRO A 119 19.72 0.18 11.47
C PRO A 119 20.09 0.60 10.04
N TYR A 120 20.26 -0.36 9.13
CA TYR A 120 20.62 -0.10 7.72
C TYR A 120 19.40 0.07 6.81
N GLN A 121 18.20 -0.21 7.31
CA GLN A 121 16.98 -0.27 6.51
C GLN A 121 16.47 1.14 6.22
N LEU A 122 16.19 1.40 4.94
CA LEU A 122 15.74 2.70 4.45
C LEU A 122 14.30 2.67 3.94
N VAL A 123 13.76 1.48 3.66
CA VAL A 123 12.40 1.27 3.17
C VAL A 123 11.75 0.04 3.81
N GLU A 124 10.46 0.13 4.06
CA GLU A 124 9.60 -1.01 4.39
C GLU A 124 8.28 -0.87 3.63
N ILE A 125 7.81 -1.95 3.02
CA ILE A 125 6.56 -1.95 2.24
C ILE A 125 5.64 -3.06 2.69
N LYS A 126 4.40 -2.69 3.00
CA LYS A 126 3.34 -3.62 3.41
C LYS A 126 2.18 -3.56 2.43
N LEU A 127 1.59 -4.71 2.13
CA LEU A 127 0.47 -4.83 1.21
C LEU A 127 -0.79 -5.39 1.89
N THR A 128 -1.94 -5.00 1.35
CA THR A 128 -3.20 -5.73 1.52
C THR A 128 -3.66 -6.22 0.16
N VAL A 129 -4.02 -7.50 0.08
CA VAL A 129 -4.37 -8.20 -1.16
C VAL A 129 -5.77 -8.78 -1.05
N ARG A 130 -6.51 -8.72 -2.17
CA ARG A 130 -7.81 -9.37 -2.34
C ARG A 130 -7.71 -10.41 -3.45
N LEU A 131 -7.78 -11.69 -3.08
CA LEU A 131 -7.71 -12.79 -4.04
C LEU A 131 -8.92 -12.84 -4.98
N ASP A 132 -10.05 -12.28 -4.54
CA ASP A 132 -11.28 -12.16 -5.32
C ASP A 132 -11.39 -10.84 -6.10
N LEU A 133 -10.30 -10.06 -6.21
CA LEU A 133 -10.29 -8.85 -7.03
C LEU A 133 -10.31 -9.22 -8.52
N LEU A 134 -11.39 -8.84 -9.20
CA LEU A 134 -11.59 -9.07 -10.62
C LEU A 134 -10.73 -8.12 -11.47
N GLU A 135 -10.37 -8.52 -12.68
CA GLU A 135 -9.54 -7.71 -13.59
C GLU A 135 -10.22 -6.39 -14.00
N ASP A 136 -11.55 -6.34 -14.03
CA ASP A 136 -12.35 -5.15 -14.36
C ASP A 136 -12.70 -4.29 -13.13
N HIS A 137 -12.02 -4.51 -12.00
CA HIS A 137 -12.22 -3.71 -10.81
C HIS A 137 -11.99 -2.21 -11.07
N LYS A 138 -12.73 -1.39 -10.34
CA LYS A 138 -12.67 0.07 -10.52
C LYS A 138 -11.73 0.68 -9.49
N THR A 139 -10.66 1.31 -9.98
CA THR A 139 -9.87 2.26 -9.22
C THR A 139 -10.39 3.67 -9.45
N ILE A 140 -10.52 4.45 -8.38
CA ILE A 140 -10.93 5.86 -8.43
C ILE A 140 -9.72 6.74 -8.11
N MET A 141 -9.50 7.70 -9.01
CA MET A 141 -8.41 8.68 -8.98
C MET A 141 -8.99 10.08 -8.77
N ASN A 142 -8.26 10.99 -8.15
CA ASN A 142 -8.69 12.40 -8.04
C ASN A 142 -8.32 13.24 -9.28
N GLY A 143 -7.52 12.68 -10.20
CA GLY A 143 -7.08 13.35 -11.42
C GLY A 143 -5.90 14.29 -11.19
N MET A 144 -5.11 14.06 -10.14
CA MET A 144 -3.95 14.89 -9.85
C MET A 144 -2.73 14.42 -10.66
N PRO A 145 -1.85 15.32 -11.15
CA PRO A 145 -0.72 14.94 -12.00
C PRO A 145 0.20 13.87 -11.39
N TRP A 146 0.42 13.93 -10.09
CA TRP A 146 1.30 13.00 -9.37
C TRP A 146 0.71 11.59 -9.21
N GLU A 147 -0.60 11.40 -9.36
CA GLU A 147 -1.22 10.06 -9.29
C GLU A 147 -0.82 9.19 -10.48
N GLU A 148 -0.67 9.80 -11.66
CA GLU A 148 -0.16 9.14 -12.86
C GLU A 148 1.37 8.98 -12.81
N GLU A 149 2.06 9.99 -12.28
CA GLU A 149 3.51 9.98 -12.11
C GLU A 149 3.97 8.85 -11.19
N PHE A 150 3.35 8.70 -10.01
CA PHE A 150 3.75 7.74 -8.98
C PHE A 150 2.89 6.46 -8.94
N GLY A 151 1.78 6.43 -9.67
CA GLY A 151 1.02 5.21 -9.96
C GLY A 151 0.19 4.66 -8.81
N TYR A 152 -0.67 5.47 -8.19
CA TYR A 152 -1.59 5.03 -7.13
C TYR A 152 -3.01 5.60 -7.26
N GLY A 153 -4.01 4.88 -6.76
CA GLY A 153 -5.41 5.34 -6.65
C GLY A 153 -5.82 5.67 -5.22
N GLN A 154 -7.03 6.20 -5.01
CA GLN A 154 -7.55 6.52 -3.68
C GLN A 154 -8.53 5.46 -3.15
N ILE A 155 -9.25 4.83 -4.06
CA ILE A 155 -10.29 3.85 -3.74
C ILE A 155 -10.17 2.68 -4.70
N VAL A 156 -10.22 1.47 -4.15
CA VAL A 156 -10.29 0.23 -4.92
C VAL A 156 -11.61 -0.48 -4.58
N ALA A 157 -12.48 -0.64 -5.57
CA ALA A 157 -13.75 -1.35 -5.42
C ALA A 157 -13.61 -2.81 -5.86
N CYS A 158 -13.82 -3.75 -4.95
CA CYS A 158 -13.76 -5.20 -5.14
C CYS A 158 -15.14 -5.82 -4.92
N GLY A 159 -15.94 -5.96 -5.99
CA GLY A 159 -17.29 -6.50 -5.90
C GLY A 159 -18.16 -5.72 -4.90
N SER A 160 -18.55 -6.37 -3.79
CA SER A 160 -19.36 -5.76 -2.72
C SER A 160 -18.54 -5.01 -1.66
N THR A 161 -17.21 -5.02 -1.73
CA THR A 161 -16.32 -4.33 -0.80
C THR A 161 -15.67 -3.12 -1.48
N VAL A 162 -15.45 -2.04 -0.74
CA VAL A 162 -14.71 -0.88 -1.19
C VAL A 162 -13.64 -0.58 -0.16
N GLU A 163 -12.37 -0.58 -0.59
CA GLU A 163 -11.25 -0.13 0.22
C GLU A 163 -10.99 1.33 -0.10
N VAL A 164 -11.21 2.21 0.88
CA VAL A 164 -11.00 3.66 0.76
C VAL A 164 -9.79 4.04 1.58
N TRP A 165 -8.82 4.67 0.93
CA TRP A 165 -7.61 5.15 1.57
C TRP A 165 -7.36 6.58 1.15
N ALA A 166 -7.50 7.50 2.10
CA ALA A 166 -7.14 8.90 1.89
C ALA A 166 -6.00 9.22 2.85
N SER A 167 -4.77 9.28 2.32
CA SER A 167 -3.67 9.93 3.03
C SER A 167 -3.54 11.37 2.54
N LEU A 168 -3.75 12.32 3.44
CA LEU A 168 -3.37 13.72 3.23
C LEU A 168 -2.08 13.97 4.01
N THR A 169 -0.92 13.81 3.37
CA THR A 169 0.36 14.26 3.95
C THR A 169 0.59 15.71 3.57
N THR A 170 0.30 16.65 4.47
CA THR A 170 0.69 18.06 4.32
C THR A 170 2.02 18.33 5.02
N MET A 171 3.10 18.50 4.24
CA MET A 171 4.34 19.11 4.77
C MET A 171 4.21 20.63 4.72
N THR A 172 4.03 21.26 5.89
CA THR A 172 4.21 22.72 5.99
C THR A 172 5.68 23.02 6.29
N LYS A 173 6.33 23.80 5.41
CA LYS A 173 7.76 24.16 5.46
C LYS A 173 8.20 24.83 6.77
N ALA A 174 7.27 25.20 7.65
CA ALA A 174 7.49 25.99 8.85
C ALA A 174 7.52 25.20 10.17
N SER A 175 7.07 23.95 10.20
CA SER A 175 7.07 23.17 11.44
C SER A 175 7.32 21.70 11.13
N ARG A 176 8.39 21.13 11.66
CA ARG A 176 8.67 19.69 11.68
C ARG A 176 7.61 18.95 12.52
N ARG A 177 6.35 18.96 12.09
CA ARG A 177 5.24 18.23 12.69
C ARG A 177 4.46 17.58 11.56
N VAL A 178 4.45 16.25 11.58
CA VAL A 178 3.59 15.43 10.73
C VAL A 178 2.27 15.29 11.46
N ALA A 179 1.17 15.69 10.83
CA ALA A 179 -0.18 15.37 11.28
C ALA A 179 -0.75 14.34 10.33
N THR A 180 -0.90 13.10 10.78
CA THR A 180 -1.54 12.02 10.04
C THR A 180 -2.95 11.82 10.58
N THR A 181 -3.96 11.99 9.74
CA THR A 181 -5.33 11.58 10.07
C THR A 181 -5.53 10.15 9.56
N LEU A 182 -5.61 9.17 10.46
CA LEU A 182 -6.00 7.80 10.10
C LEU A 182 -7.46 7.78 9.65
N THR A 183 -7.72 7.31 8.43
CA THR A 183 -9.06 6.88 8.01
C THR A 183 -9.17 5.36 8.13
N HIS A 184 -10.28 4.87 8.69
CA HIS A 184 -10.55 3.45 8.87
C HIS A 184 -11.13 2.85 7.57
N SER A 185 -10.77 1.59 7.26
CA SER A 185 -11.47 0.78 6.26
C SER A 185 -12.92 0.53 6.73
N VAL A 186 -13.89 0.69 5.83
CA VAL A 186 -15.30 0.40 6.09
C VAL A 186 -15.78 -0.61 5.04
N SER A 187 -15.75 -1.90 5.40
CA SER A 187 -16.43 -2.93 4.61
C SER A 187 -17.94 -2.83 4.82
N ARG A 188 -18.68 -2.32 3.83
CA ARG A 188 -20.15 -2.30 3.85
C ARG A 188 -20.72 -3.11 2.69
N PRO A 189 -21.65 -4.05 2.93
CA PRO A 189 -22.38 -4.74 1.85
C PRO A 189 -23.08 -3.73 0.95
N SER A 190 -22.89 -3.86 -0.36
CA SER A 190 -23.45 -2.95 -1.35
C SER A 190 -24.98 -3.07 -1.44
N ARG A 191 -25.70 -2.24 -0.69
CA ARG A 191 -27.00 -1.74 -1.14
C ARG A 191 -26.95 -0.21 -1.15
N THR A 192 -27.10 0.32 -2.36
CA THR A 192 -27.27 1.73 -2.77
C THR A 192 -26.08 2.69 -2.59
N LEU A 193 -25.09 2.54 -3.48
CA LEU A 193 -24.02 3.52 -3.73
C LEU A 193 -24.55 4.94 -4.00
N THR A 194 -25.76 5.11 -4.53
CA THR A 194 -26.32 6.40 -5.00
C THR A 194 -26.40 7.51 -3.94
N SER A 195 -26.43 7.19 -2.65
CA SER A 195 -26.65 8.19 -1.59
C SER A 195 -25.37 8.86 -1.05
N VAL A 196 -24.22 8.19 -1.12
CA VAL A 196 -22.93 8.71 -0.63
C VAL A 196 -22.38 9.77 -1.60
N TRP A 197 -22.58 9.56 -2.91
CA TRP A 197 -22.09 10.45 -3.98
C TRP A 197 -22.60 11.89 -3.91
N ARG A 198 -23.80 12.11 -3.34
CA ARG A 198 -24.39 13.46 -3.26
C ARG A 198 -23.75 14.35 -2.17
N LYS A 199 -22.99 13.76 -1.24
CA LYS A 199 -22.38 14.47 -0.10
C LYS A 199 -20.90 14.82 -0.28
N LEU A 200 -20.18 14.15 -1.18
CA LEU A 200 -18.72 14.30 -1.35
C LEU A 200 -18.31 15.04 -2.64
N ALA A 201 -19.22 15.31 -3.57
CA ALA A 201 -18.93 16.14 -4.72
C ALA A 201 -18.70 17.60 -4.29
N PRO A 202 -17.59 18.26 -4.69
CA PRO A 202 -17.43 19.69 -4.48
C PRO A 202 -18.60 20.43 -5.13
N ARG A 203 -19.26 21.34 -4.39
CA ARG A 203 -20.19 22.28 -5.01
C ARG A 203 -19.38 23.13 -5.99
N ALA A 204 -19.68 23.02 -7.28
CA ALA A 204 -19.11 23.90 -8.29
C ALA A 204 -19.40 25.36 -7.92
N THR A 205 -18.41 26.08 -7.43
CA THR A 205 -18.47 27.53 -7.32
C THR A 205 -18.35 28.11 -8.72
N ARG A 206 -19.47 28.57 -9.29
CA ARG A 206 -19.45 29.43 -10.48
C ARG A 206 -18.71 30.71 -10.12
N SER A 207 -17.48 30.88 -10.60
CA SER A 207 -16.86 32.20 -10.64
C SER A 207 -17.45 32.96 -11.83
N SER A 208 -18.30 33.95 -11.56
CA SER A 208 -18.67 34.93 -12.57
C SER A 208 -17.44 35.78 -12.89
N ILE A 209 -16.85 35.59 -14.07
CA ILE A 209 -15.91 36.56 -14.64
C ILE A 209 -16.77 37.69 -15.21
N ARG A 210 -16.72 38.86 -14.57
CA ARG A 210 -17.08 40.14 -15.18
C ARG A 210 -15.79 40.87 -15.53
N ARG A 211 -15.54 41.06 -16.82
CA ARG A 211 -15.32 42.37 -17.46
C ARG A 211 -15.54 42.21 -18.95
#